data_AF-A0AAN1C2I2-F1
#
_entry.id   AF-A0AAN1C2I2-F1
#
_cell.length_a   1.000
_cell.length_b   1.000
_cell.length_c   1.000
_cell.angle_alpha   90.00
_cell.angle_beta   90.00
_cell.angle_gamma   90.00
#
_symmetry.space_group_name_H-M   'P 1'
#
loop_
_entity.id
_entity.type
_entity.pdbx_description
1 polymer ?
#
loop_
_entity_poly.entity_id
_entity_poly.type
_entity_poly.pdbx_seq_one_letter_code
_entity_poly.pdbx_strand_id
1 'polypeptide(L)' 'MNLLTHTVTKVLGDPIRHTYKSDDGTENEYYLTLVECNCWGDISNTKVMTNTLEQAKAIKVGYEWES' A
#
# COMPACT_ATOMS: atom_id res chain seq x y z
N MET A 1 -9.93 -13.93 20.24
CA MET A 1 -9.35 -12.59 20.48
C MET A 1 -8.75 -12.18 19.15
N ASN A 2 -9.50 -11.39 18.37
CA ASN A 2 -9.16 -11.07 16.98
C ASN A 2 -8.13 -9.93 17.01
N LEU A 3 -6.85 -10.28 16.82
CA LEU A 3 -5.81 -9.31 16.54
C LEU A 3 -6.13 -8.71 15.17
N LEU A 4 -6.74 -7.53 15.13
CA LEU A 4 -7.09 -6.87 13.88
C LEU A 4 -5.81 -6.51 13.12
N THR A 5 -5.62 -7.18 11.98
CA THR A 5 -4.74 -6.82 10.88
C THR A 5 -5.15 -5.44 10.35
N HIS A 6 -4.19 -4.58 10.03
CA HIS A 6 -4.45 -3.21 9.57
C HIS A 6 -5.40 -3.24 8.36
N THR A 7 -6.56 -2.59 8.48
CA THR A 7 -7.57 -2.61 7.41
C THR A 7 -7.58 -1.27 6.68
N VAL A 8 -7.50 -1.28 5.35
CA VAL A 8 -7.72 -0.09 4.53
C VAL A 8 -9.17 0.36 4.66
N THR A 9 -9.41 1.55 5.19
CA THR A 9 -10.74 2.16 5.30
C THR A 9 -11.07 3.01 4.08
N LYS A 10 -10.05 3.56 3.41
CA LYS A 10 -10.22 4.42 2.24
C LYS A 10 -8.99 4.39 1.33
N VAL A 11 -9.22 4.37 0.02
CA VAL A 11 -8.16 4.65 -0.97
C VAL A 11 -8.19 6.15 -1.27
N LEU A 12 -7.06 6.83 -1.06
CA LEU A 12 -6.98 8.30 -1.07
C LEU A 12 -6.55 8.87 -2.42
N GLY A 13 -6.09 8.03 -3.35
CA GLY A 13 -5.71 8.43 -4.69
C GLY A 13 -5.20 7.28 -5.53
N ASP A 14 -4.88 7.58 -6.78
CA ASP A 14 -4.30 6.62 -7.71
C ASP A 14 -2.88 6.22 -7.30
N PRO A 15 -2.44 4.99 -7.66
CA PRO A 15 -1.07 4.57 -7.45
C PRO A 15 -0.04 5.48 -8.12
N ILE A 16 0.98 5.89 -7.37
CA ILE A 16 2.08 6.70 -7.86
C ILE A 16 3.25 5.78 -8.21
N ARG A 17 3.73 5.84 -9.45
CA ARG A 17 4.89 5.08 -9.92
C ARG A 17 6.19 5.69 -9.42
N HIS A 18 7.06 4.86 -8.89
CA HIS A 18 8.42 5.20 -8.49
C HIS A 18 9.40 4.26 -9.17
N THR A 19 10.54 4.80 -9.60
CA THR A 19 11.63 4.05 -10.20
C THR A 19 12.90 4.26 -9.40
N TYR A 20 13.70 3.21 -9.23
CA TYR A 20 15.00 3.29 -8.59
C TYR A 20 16.00 2.39 -9.31
N LYS A 21 17.28 2.70 -9.14
CA LYS A 21 18.37 1.90 -9.69
C LYS A 21 19.04 1.14 -8.56
N SER A 22 19.13 -0.18 -8.70
CA SER A 22 19.84 -1.05 -7.78
C SER A 22 21.36 -0.93 -7.97
N ASP A 23 22.13 -1.40 -6.99
CA ASP A 23 23.60 -1.32 -7.00
C ASP A 23 24.25 -2.09 -8.17
N ASP A 24 23.55 -3.10 -8.70
CA ASP A 24 23.93 -3.88 -9.90
C ASP A 24 23.61 -3.17 -11.23
N GLY A 25 23.03 -1.97 -11.16
CA GLY A 25 22.63 -1.18 -12.32
C GLY A 25 21.25 -1.51 -12.88
N THR A 26 20.50 -2.43 -12.25
CA THR A 26 19.15 -2.80 -12.67
C THR A 26 18.15 -1.69 -12.33
N GLU A 27 17.37 -1.24 -13.31
CA GLU A 27 16.24 -0.34 -13.09
C GLU A 27 15.03 -1.14 -12.57
N ASN A 28 14.53 -0.74 -11.41
CA ASN A 28 13.38 -1.34 -10.76
C ASN A 28 12.28 -0.30 -10.59
N GLU A 29 11.04 -0.77 -10.47
CA GLU A 29 9.89 0.08 -10.19
C GLU A 29 9.01 -0.48 -9.08
N TYR A 30 8.35 0.42 -8.38
CA TYR A 30 7.31 0.11 -7.41
C TYR A 30 6.23 1.18 -7.46
N TYR A 31 5.06 0.85 -6.92
CA TYR A 31 3.89 1.72 -6.89
C TYR A 31 3.48 1.99 -5.45
N LEU A 32 3.28 3.26 -5.11
CA LEU A 32 2.76 3.68 -3.81
C LEU A 32 1.31 4.13 -3.94
N THR A 33 0.42 3.48 -3.20
CA THR A 33 -1.00 3.87 -3.12
C THR A 33 -1.27 4.51 -1.77
N LEU A 34 -1.72 5.76 -1.77
CA LEU A 34 -2.12 6.46 -0.55
C LEU A 34 -3.43 5.86 -0.03
N VAL A 35 -3.43 5.45 1.22
CA VAL A 35 -4.60 4.85 1.88
C VAL A 35 -4.80 5.43 3.27
N GLU A 36 -6.03 5.43 3.73
CA GLU A 36 -6.38 5.53 5.13
C GLU A 36 -6.52 4.11 5.66
N CYS A 37 -5.90 3.82 6.80
CA CYS A 37 -6.04 2.54 7.49
C CYS A 37 -6.52 2.73 8.91
N ASN A 38 -7.30 1.76 9.38
CA ASN A 38 -7.64 1.61 10.79
C ASN A 38 -6.71 0.58 11.40
N CYS A 39 -5.99 1.00 12.43
CA CYS A 39 -5.13 0.17 13.25
C CYS A 39 -5.62 0.22 14.70
N TRP A 40 -6.24 -0.88 15.15
CA TRP A 40 -6.76 -1.02 16.54
C TRP A 40 -7.66 0.14 17.02
N GLY A 41 -8.39 0.79 16.12
CA GLY A 41 -9.28 1.92 16.42
C GLY A 41 -8.68 3.28 16.06
N ASP A 42 -7.39 3.35 15.78
CA ASP A 42 -6.72 4.58 15.33
C ASP A 42 -6.70 4.65 13.80
N ILE A 43 -7.25 5.76 13.29
CA ILE A 43 -7.29 6.04 11.86
C ILE A 43 -6.08 6.88 11.48
N SER A 44 -5.30 6.39 10.52
CA SER A 44 -4.11 7.11 10.03
C SER A 44 -3.97 6.99 8.52
N ASN A 45 -3.32 7.98 7.91
CA ASN A 45 -2.99 7.96 6.49
C ASN A 45 -1.60 7.35 6.30
N THR A 46 -1.50 6.36 5.41
CA THR A 46 -0.26 5.67 5.09
C THR A 46 -0.16 5.40 3.58
N LYS A 47 0.90 4.70 3.16
CA LYS A 47 1.15 4.30 1.78
C LYS A 47 1.34 2.80 1.70
N VAL A 48 0.69 2.17 0.72
CA VAL A 48 0.90 0.76 0.39
C VAL A 48 1.86 0.65 -0.79
N MET A 49 2.94 -0.10 -0.59
CA MET A 49 3.92 -0.39 -1.63
C MET A 49 3.57 -1.69 -2.35
N THR A 50 3.60 -1.68 -3.67
CA THR A 50 3.38 -2.85 -4.52
C THR A 50 4.37 -2.85 -5.68
N ASN A 51 4.66 -4.02 -6.26
CA ASN A 51 5.66 -4.14 -7.33
C ASN A 51 5.05 -3.99 -8.72
N THR A 52 3.72 -4.06 -8.85
CA THR A 52 3.03 -3.92 -10.13
C THR A 52 1.84 -2.95 -10.03
N LEU A 53 1.53 -2.28 -11.13
CA LEU A 53 0.35 -1.41 -11.23
C LEU A 53 -0.95 -2.17 -10.99
N GLU A 54 -1.02 -3.44 -11.40
CA GLU A 54 -2.20 -4.29 -11.20
C GLU A 54 -2.44 -4.55 -9.70
N GLN A 55 -1.40 -4.90 -8.95
CA GLN A 55 -1.48 -5.04 -7.49
C GLN A 55 -1.91 -3.74 -6.83
N ALA A 56 -1.34 -2.62 -7.26
CA ALA A 56 -1.68 -1.31 -6.73
C ALA A 56 -3.16 -0.95 -6.96
N LYS A 57 -3.69 -1.27 -8.15
CA LYS A 57 -5.12 -1.06 -8.50
C LYS A 57 -6.06 -2.04 -7.82
N ALA A 58 -5.56 -3.20 -7.37
CA ALA A 58 -6.35 -4.18 -6.64
C ALA A 58 -6.60 -3.78 -5.17
N ILE A 59 -5.87 -2.78 -4.64
CA ILE A 59 -6.09 -2.24 -3.30
C ILE A 59 -7.48 -1.61 -3.21
N LYS A 60 -8.25 -2.06 -2.23
CA LYS A 60 -9.63 -1.62 -1.98
C LYS A 60 -9.91 -1.47 -0.49
N VAL A 61 -11.02 -0.82 -0.15
CA VAL A 61 -11.51 -0.77 1.23
C VAL A 61 -11.78 -2.19 1.74
N GLY A 62 -11.41 -2.46 2.99
CA GLY A 62 -11.46 -3.79 3.60
C GLY A 62 -10.25 -4.67 3.29
N TYR A 63 -9.25 -4.15 2.55
CA TYR A 63 -8.01 -4.89 2.32
C TYR A 63 -7.18 -4.91 3.60
N GLU A 64 -6.80 -6.11 4.04
CA GLU A 64 -5.89 -6.31 5.17
C GLU A 64 -4.46 -6.44 4.68
N TRP A 65 -3.52 -5.80 5.39
CA TRP A 65 -2.09 -5.98 5.13
C TRP A 65 -1.41 -6.55 6.38
N GLU A 66 -0.84 -7.74 6.22
CA GLU A 66 0.14 -8.33 7.15
C GLU A 66 1.54 -7.71 6.93
N SER A 67 2.04 -7.00 7.94
CA SER A 67 3.36 -6.36 7.95
C SER A 67 4.51 -7.35 7.95
#